data_AF-A0A958H6B2-F1
#
_entry.id   AF-A0A958H6B2-F1
#
_cell.length_a   1.000
_cell.length_b   1.000
_cell.length_c   1.000
_cell.angle_alpha   90.00
_cell.angle_beta   90.00
_cell.angle_gamma   90.00
#
_symmetry.space_group_name_H-M   'P 1'
#
loop_
_entity.id
_entity.type
_entity.pdbx_description
1 polymer ?
#
loop_
_entity_poly.entity_id
_entity_poly.type
_entity_poly.pdbx_seq_one_letter_code
_entity_poly.pdbx_strand_id
1 'polypeptide(L)'
;PPPLNVIRSGDTVEVVGVLDYGQIDSTATGASCSVGTTTFGGDYRIHPTQAPVFTPANPRPAAPDSVPGNVKVAAANVLNFFNGDGNKGGFPTSRGANTFTEFVRQRIKLYEEISRLNADIVTLMELENDGFGANSAIAEMVKILNDGPCWNSATECAALGYSSSGMGAGTYAFVNMGGTVGTDEITVGVIYKPGKVTLVGTPQALTAVGYTDPNSTGTQKSRPAIAA
;
A
#
# COMPACT_ATOMS: atom_id res chain seq x y z
N PRO A 1 -0.14 -4.01 -19.23
CA PRO A 1 1.19 -3.37 -19.45
C PRO A 1 1.38 -2.21 -18.45
N PRO A 2 2.54 -2.06 -17.80
CA PRO A 2 2.82 -0.83 -17.06
C PRO A 2 2.72 0.38 -18.01
N PRO A 3 2.49 1.59 -17.49
CA PRO A 3 2.48 2.80 -18.33
C PRO A 3 3.74 2.85 -19.19
N LEU A 4 3.59 3.22 -20.46
CA LEU A 4 4.73 3.53 -21.31
C LEU A 4 5.49 4.68 -20.63
N ASN A 5 6.81 4.53 -20.46
CA ASN A 5 7.75 5.55 -19.92
C ASN A 5 7.81 5.72 -18.39
N VAL A 6 7.62 4.66 -17.59
CA VAL A 6 7.97 4.70 -16.15
C VAL A 6 9.49 4.56 -15.98
N ILE A 7 10.14 5.59 -15.42
CA ILE A 7 11.54 5.56 -15.00
C ILE A 7 11.69 4.61 -13.81
N ARG A 8 12.66 3.70 -13.89
CA ARG A 8 12.98 2.74 -12.83
C ARG A 8 14.36 3.01 -12.26
N SER A 9 14.55 2.63 -10.99
CA SER A 9 15.90 2.52 -10.46
C SER A 9 16.71 1.55 -11.32
N GLY A 10 17.90 1.95 -11.75
CA GLY A 10 18.74 1.20 -12.69
C GLY A 10 18.53 1.53 -14.17
N ASP A 11 17.53 2.35 -14.54
CA ASP A 11 17.49 2.95 -15.87
C ASP A 11 18.64 3.97 -16.03
N THR A 12 19.15 4.11 -17.25
CA THR A 12 20.30 4.98 -17.52
C THR A 12 19.85 6.29 -18.13
N VAL A 13 20.63 7.35 -17.91
CA VAL A 13 20.40 8.65 -18.53
C VAL A 13 21.75 9.26 -18.89
N GLU A 14 21.86 9.78 -20.10
CA GLU A 14 22.99 10.64 -20.49
C GLU A 14 22.54 12.09 -20.31
N VAL A 15 23.27 12.85 -19.49
CA VAL A 15 22.92 14.23 -19.16
C VAL A 15 24.07 15.15 -19.54
N VAL A 16 23.77 16.14 -20.38
CA VAL A 16 24.63 17.30 -20.61
C VAL A 16 24.04 18.47 -19.86
N GLY A 17 24.86 19.14 -19.05
CA GLY A 17 24.39 20.22 -18.21
C GLY A 17 25.51 21.05 -17.61
N VAL A 18 25.14 22.06 -16.84
CA VAL A 18 26.08 22.85 -16.05
C VAL A 18 26.28 22.13 -14.71
N LEU A 19 27.53 21.84 -14.37
CA LEU A 19 27.90 21.31 -13.06
C LEU A 19 27.94 22.48 -12.06
N ASP A 20 27.18 22.36 -10.98
CA ASP A 20 27.14 23.29 -9.86
C ASP A 20 27.47 22.56 -8.55
N TYR A 21 27.94 23.29 -7.54
CA TYR A 21 28.23 22.78 -6.20
C TYR A 21 27.61 23.72 -5.15
N GLY A 22 26.64 23.21 -4.38
CA GLY A 22 25.89 23.99 -3.40
C GLY A 22 24.83 23.20 -2.64
N GLN A 23 24.00 23.85 -1.83
CA GLN A 23 22.90 23.16 -1.15
C GLN A 23 21.79 22.80 -2.14
N ILE A 24 21.05 21.73 -1.85
CA ILE A 24 19.96 21.22 -2.70
C ILE A 24 18.87 22.28 -2.99
N ASP A 25 18.75 23.29 -2.15
CA ASP A 25 17.80 24.40 -2.18
C ASP A 25 18.46 25.81 -2.25
N SER A 26 19.80 25.92 -2.27
CA SER A 26 20.47 27.22 -2.33
C SER A 26 20.74 27.68 -3.76
N THR A 27 20.43 28.95 -4.02
CA THR A 27 20.91 29.71 -5.19
C THR A 27 22.29 30.31 -4.96
N ALA A 28 22.85 30.18 -3.76
CA ALA A 28 24.17 30.66 -3.38
C ALA A 28 25.21 29.54 -3.46
N THR A 29 26.25 29.76 -4.25
CA THR A 29 27.43 28.89 -4.38
C THR A 29 28.26 28.95 -3.08
N GLY A 30 28.61 27.81 -2.49
CA GLY A 30 29.48 27.72 -1.31
C GLY A 30 28.83 27.90 0.07
N ALA A 31 27.49 27.94 0.16
CA ALA A 31 26.79 27.96 1.43
C ALA A 31 26.75 26.56 2.07
N SER A 32 27.14 26.45 3.34
CA SER A 32 27.08 25.20 4.11
C SER A 32 25.68 24.94 4.66
N CYS A 33 25.10 23.75 4.40
CA CYS A 33 23.82 23.34 4.98
C CYS A 33 24.06 22.74 6.38
N SER A 34 23.39 23.22 7.42
CA SER A 34 23.45 22.60 8.74
C SER A 34 22.07 22.11 9.16
N VAL A 35 21.96 20.81 9.48
CA VAL A 35 20.79 20.22 10.16
C VAL A 35 21.28 19.73 11.51
N GLY A 36 20.88 20.40 12.60
CA GLY A 36 21.44 20.13 13.92
C GLY A 36 22.93 20.48 14.00
N THR A 37 23.77 19.56 14.51
CA THR A 37 25.24 19.72 14.59
C THR A 37 25.98 19.23 13.34
N THR A 38 25.27 18.63 12.38
CA THR A 38 25.86 18.16 11.12
C THR A 38 25.81 19.25 10.07
N THR A 39 26.99 19.67 9.62
CA THR A 39 27.18 20.57 8.49
C THR A 39 27.57 19.75 7.26
N PHE A 40 26.78 19.84 6.20
CA PHE A 40 27.08 19.26 4.89
C PHE A 40 27.72 20.33 4.00
N GLY A 41 28.80 19.97 3.29
CA GLY A 41 29.62 20.89 2.50
C GLY A 41 28.97 21.44 1.22
N GLY A 42 27.78 20.98 0.86
CA GLY A 42 27.20 21.13 -0.48
C GLY A 42 27.35 19.83 -1.28
N ASP A 43 26.53 19.67 -2.31
CA ASP A 43 26.54 18.50 -3.18
C ASP A 43 26.72 18.93 -4.65
N TYR A 44 27.32 18.06 -5.45
CA TYR A 44 27.43 18.30 -6.89
C TYR A 44 26.08 18.09 -7.56
N ARG A 45 25.65 19.06 -8.36
CA ARG A 45 24.41 19.01 -9.14
C ARG A 45 24.73 19.22 -10.61
N ILE A 46 24.10 18.43 -11.47
CA ILE A 46 24.06 18.75 -12.91
C ILE A 46 22.70 19.38 -13.19
N HIS A 47 22.73 20.59 -13.73
CA HIS A 47 21.56 21.27 -14.27
C HIS A 47 21.47 20.98 -15.77
N PRO A 48 20.59 20.08 -16.22
CA PRO A 48 20.51 19.71 -17.63
C PRO A 48 20.20 20.95 -18.48
N THR A 49 20.95 21.15 -19.57
CA THR A 49 20.66 22.22 -20.54
C THR A 49 19.58 21.80 -21.55
N GLN A 50 19.21 20.52 -21.54
CA GLN A 50 18.14 19.90 -22.32
C GLN A 50 17.36 18.92 -21.45
N ALA A 51 16.12 18.60 -21.84
CA ALA A 51 15.32 17.60 -21.14
C ALA A 51 16.03 16.23 -21.16
N PRO A 52 16.31 15.61 -20.00
CA PRO A 52 16.98 14.31 -19.96
C PRO A 52 16.15 13.22 -20.63
N VAL A 53 16.82 12.36 -21.42
CA VAL A 53 16.19 11.19 -22.06
C VAL A 53 16.65 9.93 -21.33
N PHE A 54 15.73 9.31 -20.61
CA PHE A 54 15.98 8.06 -19.89
C PHE A 54 15.89 6.87 -20.83
N THR A 55 16.89 6.00 -20.80
CA THR A 55 16.90 4.72 -21.51
C THR A 55 16.48 3.61 -20.53
N PRO A 56 15.43 2.84 -20.84
CA PRO A 56 15.04 1.68 -20.05
C PRO A 56 16.15 0.62 -20.11
N ALA A 57 17.02 0.61 -19.10
CA ALA A 57 18.18 -0.29 -19.00
C ALA A 57 17.97 -1.36 -17.93
N ASN A 58 16.98 -1.19 -17.05
CA ASN A 58 16.58 -2.18 -16.06
C ASN A 58 15.15 -2.70 -16.36
N PRO A 59 15.00 -3.57 -17.38
CA PRO A 59 13.70 -4.18 -17.63
C PRO A 59 13.29 -5.00 -16.41
N ARG A 60 12.00 -4.92 -16.06
CA ARG A 60 11.45 -5.82 -15.03
C ARG A 60 11.75 -7.26 -15.45
N PRO A 61 12.29 -8.12 -14.56
CA PRO A 61 12.43 -9.54 -14.84
C PRO A 61 11.10 -10.14 -15.31
N ALA A 62 11.17 -11.19 -16.13
CA ALA A 62 9.98 -11.98 -16.44
C ALA A 62 9.35 -12.48 -15.13
N ALA A 63 8.04 -12.73 -15.16
CA ALA A 63 7.37 -13.36 -14.03
C ALA A 63 8.07 -14.69 -13.70
N PRO A 64 8.24 -15.05 -12.42
CA PRO A 64 8.77 -16.35 -12.05
C PRO A 64 7.95 -17.48 -12.66
N ASP A 65 8.59 -18.63 -12.87
CA ASP A 65 7.90 -19.84 -13.30
C ASP A 65 6.79 -20.22 -12.32
N SER A 66 5.72 -20.81 -12.85
CA SER A 66 4.63 -21.28 -12.00
C SER A 66 5.13 -22.42 -11.11
N VAL A 67 4.91 -22.28 -9.81
CA VAL A 67 5.11 -23.37 -8.86
C VAL A 67 3.87 -24.28 -8.91
N PRO A 68 4.03 -25.62 -8.95
CA PRO A 68 2.90 -26.54 -8.86
C PRO A 68 2.14 -26.37 -7.54
N GLY A 69 0.80 -26.32 -7.60
CA GLY A 69 -0.07 -26.19 -6.43
C GLY A 69 -1.51 -25.87 -6.83
N ASN A 70 -2.44 -26.05 -5.90
CA ASN A 70 -3.86 -25.75 -6.10
C ASN A 70 -4.36 -24.53 -5.28
N VAL A 71 -3.49 -23.96 -4.45
CA VAL A 71 -3.75 -22.78 -3.62
C VAL A 71 -2.58 -21.81 -3.73
N LYS A 72 -2.88 -20.53 -3.96
CA LYS A 72 -1.91 -19.44 -3.87
C LYS A 72 -2.15 -18.65 -2.59
N VAL A 73 -1.12 -18.52 -1.76
CA VAL A 73 -1.15 -17.71 -0.53
C VAL A 73 -0.17 -16.57 -0.67
N ALA A 74 -0.56 -15.38 -0.22
CA ALA A 74 0.32 -14.22 -0.23
C ALA A 74 0.12 -13.33 1.00
N ALA A 75 1.07 -12.42 1.20
CA ALA A 75 0.99 -11.35 2.18
C ALA A 75 1.22 -10.01 1.49
N ALA A 76 0.45 -9.00 1.87
CA ALA A 76 0.60 -7.64 1.37
C ALA A 76 0.56 -6.65 2.54
N ASN A 77 1.52 -5.72 2.56
CA ASN A 77 1.45 -4.54 3.41
C ASN A 77 0.72 -3.45 2.62
N VAL A 78 -0.43 -3.02 3.09
CA VAL A 78 -1.30 -2.06 2.37
C VAL A 78 -0.98 -0.59 2.71
N LEU A 79 0.11 -0.36 3.43
CA LEU A 79 0.72 0.93 3.74
C LEU A 79 -0.26 1.92 4.41
N ASN A 80 -0.67 1.63 5.63
CA ASN A 80 -1.68 2.36 6.39
C ASN A 80 -2.94 2.62 5.55
N PHE A 81 -3.68 1.57 5.21
CA PHE A 81 -4.98 1.67 4.55
C PHE A 81 -6.06 2.05 5.54
N PHE A 82 -6.23 3.37 5.71
CA PHE A 82 -7.22 3.99 6.59
C PHE A 82 -8.29 4.63 5.72
N ASN A 83 -9.55 4.28 5.96
CA ASN A 83 -10.69 4.63 5.10
C ASN A 83 -11.58 5.73 5.70
N GLY A 84 -11.18 6.30 6.84
CA GLY A 84 -11.89 7.40 7.49
C GLY A 84 -13.18 6.91 8.14
N ASP A 85 -14.32 7.52 7.78
CA ASP A 85 -15.63 7.07 8.27
C ASP A 85 -16.28 5.98 7.37
N GLY A 86 -15.54 5.48 6.38
CA GLY A 86 -16.03 4.57 5.33
C GLY A 86 -17.08 5.19 4.39
N ASN A 87 -17.32 6.50 4.47
CA ASN A 87 -18.35 7.25 3.76
C ASN A 87 -17.83 8.56 3.15
N LYS A 88 -16.56 8.56 2.74
CA LYS A 88 -15.82 9.69 2.13
C LYS A 88 -15.42 10.81 3.10
N GLY A 89 -15.84 10.75 4.36
CA GLY A 89 -15.46 11.67 5.42
C GLY A 89 -14.35 11.09 6.29
N GLY A 90 -14.07 11.73 7.43
CA GLY A 90 -13.07 11.26 8.39
C GLY A 90 -11.61 11.53 8.03
N PHE A 91 -11.35 12.36 7.01
CA PHE A 91 -9.99 12.79 6.62
C PHE A 91 -9.63 14.17 7.22
N PRO A 92 -8.35 14.43 7.56
CA PRO A 92 -7.24 13.48 7.54
C PRO A 92 -7.42 12.40 8.61
N THR A 93 -7.09 11.18 8.26
CA THR A 93 -7.00 10.08 9.22
C THR A 93 -5.74 10.25 10.07
N SER A 94 -5.64 9.54 11.20
CA SER A 94 -4.43 9.57 12.05
C SER A 94 -3.19 9.03 11.32
N ARG A 95 -3.40 8.15 10.34
CA ARG A 95 -2.38 7.50 9.51
C ARG A 95 -2.90 7.27 8.09
N GLY A 96 -2.00 7.09 7.12
CA GLY A 96 -2.40 6.80 5.75
C GLY A 96 -2.74 8.04 4.95
N ALA A 97 -3.86 8.02 4.23
CA ALA A 97 -4.21 9.08 3.29
C ALA A 97 -4.64 10.37 4.00
N ASN A 98 -4.04 11.51 3.64
CA ASN A 98 -4.41 12.81 4.25
C ASN A 98 -5.73 13.37 3.73
N THR A 99 -6.22 12.89 2.59
CA THR A 99 -7.46 13.36 1.96
C THR A 99 -8.18 12.20 1.30
N PHE A 100 -9.48 12.34 1.09
CA PHE A 100 -10.26 11.36 0.33
C PHE A 100 -9.70 11.13 -1.08
N THR A 101 -9.18 12.17 -1.74
CA THR A 101 -8.54 12.05 -3.06
C THR A 101 -7.30 11.16 -3.02
N GLU A 102 -6.45 11.29 -1.99
CA GLU A 102 -5.30 10.39 -1.80
C GLU A 102 -5.74 8.97 -1.45
N PHE A 103 -6.79 8.82 -0.65
CA PHE A 103 -7.37 7.50 -0.36
C PHE A 103 -7.83 6.82 -1.66
N VAL A 104 -8.50 7.53 -2.56
CA VAL A 104 -8.89 7.00 -3.88
C VAL A 104 -7.70 6.52 -4.70
N ARG A 105 -6.58 7.26 -4.69
CA ARG A 105 -5.33 6.82 -5.34
C ARG A 105 -4.79 5.54 -4.71
N GLN A 106 -4.83 5.43 -3.37
CA GLN A 106 -4.40 4.22 -2.65
C GLN A 106 -5.29 3.02 -2.99
N ARG A 107 -6.62 3.17 -3.02
CA ARG A 107 -7.58 2.12 -3.41
C ARG A 107 -7.23 1.51 -4.76
N ILE A 108 -7.00 2.36 -5.76
CA ILE A 108 -6.71 1.94 -7.13
C ILE A 108 -5.39 1.17 -7.19
N LYS A 109 -4.35 1.66 -6.49
CA LYS A 109 -3.06 0.96 -6.43
C LYS A 109 -3.19 -0.42 -5.79
N LEU A 110 -3.91 -0.52 -4.67
CA LEU A 110 -4.10 -1.78 -3.95
C LEU A 110 -4.98 -2.76 -4.72
N TYR A 111 -5.98 -2.27 -5.46
CA TYR A 111 -6.74 -3.10 -6.40
C TYR A 111 -5.82 -3.71 -7.45
N GLU A 112 -5.00 -2.90 -8.12
CA GLU A 112 -4.09 -3.38 -9.17
C GLU A 112 -3.05 -4.36 -8.62
N GLU A 113 -2.55 -4.14 -7.40
CA GLU A 113 -1.63 -5.06 -6.74
C GLU A 113 -2.30 -6.42 -6.45
N ILE A 114 -3.38 -6.42 -5.69
CA ILE A 114 -3.99 -7.64 -5.16
C ILE A 114 -4.74 -8.42 -6.25
N SER A 115 -5.41 -7.74 -7.19
CA SER A 115 -6.10 -8.40 -8.30
C SER A 115 -5.14 -9.10 -9.25
N ARG A 116 -3.95 -8.54 -9.51
CA ARG A 116 -2.91 -9.16 -10.35
C ARG A 116 -2.18 -10.29 -9.62
N LEU A 117 -1.97 -10.15 -8.32
CA LEU A 117 -1.46 -11.24 -7.48
C LEU A 117 -2.41 -12.45 -7.55
N ASN A 118 -3.72 -12.16 -7.53
CA ASN A 118 -4.80 -13.13 -7.71
C ASN A 118 -4.64 -14.36 -6.80
N ALA A 119 -4.21 -14.16 -5.56
CA ALA A 119 -4.04 -15.22 -4.59
C ALA A 119 -5.39 -15.72 -4.06
N ASP A 120 -5.44 -16.96 -3.61
CA ASP A 120 -6.66 -17.54 -3.04
C ASP A 120 -6.82 -17.16 -1.56
N ILE A 121 -5.71 -16.83 -0.89
CA ILE A 121 -5.66 -16.26 0.45
C ILE A 121 -4.65 -15.10 0.44
N VAL A 122 -5.01 -13.95 1.00
CA VAL A 122 -4.11 -12.82 1.22
C VAL A 122 -4.19 -12.37 2.68
N THR A 123 -3.06 -12.39 3.36
CA THR A 123 -2.91 -11.74 4.66
C THR A 123 -2.54 -10.27 4.45
N LEU A 124 -3.35 -9.37 4.99
CA LEU A 124 -3.18 -7.92 4.88
C LEU A 124 -2.56 -7.40 6.17
N MET A 125 -1.53 -6.58 6.04
CA MET A 125 -0.90 -5.84 7.12
C MET A 125 -1.11 -4.35 6.88
N GLU A 126 -1.25 -3.58 7.96
CA GLU A 126 -1.47 -2.14 7.90
C GLU A 126 -2.88 -1.69 7.49
N LEU A 127 -3.91 -2.43 7.92
CA LEU A 127 -5.30 -1.98 7.86
C LEU A 127 -5.62 -1.09 9.06
N GLU A 128 -6.50 -0.11 8.91
CA GLU A 128 -7.14 0.55 10.05
C GLU A 128 -7.92 -0.47 10.90
N ASN A 129 -7.79 -0.35 12.22
CA ASN A 129 -8.46 -1.21 13.20
C ASN A 129 -9.81 -0.61 13.62
N ASP A 130 -10.73 -0.51 12.66
CA ASP A 130 -12.08 0.07 12.81
C ASP A 130 -13.19 -1.00 12.90
N GLY A 131 -12.79 -2.26 13.12
CA GLY A 131 -13.67 -3.41 13.24
C GLY A 131 -13.90 -4.11 11.89
N PHE A 132 -15.04 -4.79 11.76
CA PHE A 132 -15.36 -5.65 10.61
C PHE A 132 -16.76 -5.38 10.05
N GLY A 133 -17.32 -4.22 10.37
CA GLY A 133 -18.61 -3.75 9.84
C GLY A 133 -18.52 -3.33 8.37
N ALA A 134 -19.66 -2.97 7.78
CA ALA A 134 -19.74 -2.60 6.36
C ALA A 134 -18.86 -1.40 5.96
N ASN A 135 -18.55 -0.52 6.92
CA ASN A 135 -17.70 0.65 6.71
C ASN A 135 -16.25 0.42 7.12
N SER A 136 -15.87 -0.80 7.51
CA SER A 136 -14.50 -1.10 7.96
C SER A 136 -13.48 -1.08 6.82
N ALA A 137 -12.21 -0.82 7.12
CA ALA A 137 -11.15 -0.86 6.13
C ALA A 137 -11.03 -2.23 5.43
N ILE A 138 -11.24 -3.34 6.14
CA ILE A 138 -11.22 -4.69 5.54
C ILE A 138 -12.44 -4.95 4.64
N ALA A 139 -13.62 -4.47 5.02
CA ALA A 139 -14.81 -4.55 4.17
C ALA A 139 -14.60 -3.72 2.91
N GLU A 140 -13.99 -2.54 3.03
CA GLU A 140 -13.68 -1.69 1.90
C GLU A 140 -12.65 -2.33 0.95
N MET A 141 -11.65 -3.04 1.48
CA MET A 141 -10.72 -3.83 0.65
C MET A 141 -11.45 -4.91 -0.18
N VAL A 142 -12.35 -5.68 0.44
CA VAL A 142 -13.12 -6.71 -0.27
C VAL A 142 -14.07 -6.09 -1.30
N LYS A 143 -14.70 -4.95 -0.97
CA LYS A 143 -15.54 -4.19 -1.90
C LYS A 143 -14.76 -3.71 -3.13
N ILE A 144 -13.57 -3.14 -2.93
CA ILE A 144 -12.67 -2.73 -4.03
C ILE A 144 -12.37 -3.91 -4.96
N LEU A 145 -12.07 -5.08 -4.40
CA LEU A 145 -11.72 -6.26 -5.18
C LEU A 145 -12.92 -6.84 -5.94
N ASN A 146 -14.09 -6.90 -5.32
CA ASN A 146 -15.28 -7.50 -5.91
C ASN A 146 -15.97 -6.58 -6.91
N ASP A 147 -16.16 -5.32 -6.54
CA ASP A 147 -17.01 -4.37 -7.27
C ASP A 147 -16.18 -3.46 -8.19
N GLY A 148 -14.97 -3.11 -7.76
CA GLY A 148 -14.01 -2.31 -8.52
C GLY A 148 -13.40 -1.16 -7.72
N PRO A 149 -12.32 -0.55 -8.24
CA PRO A 149 -11.54 0.43 -7.47
C PRO A 149 -12.17 1.82 -7.42
N CYS A 150 -13.09 2.15 -8.32
CA CYS A 150 -13.72 3.47 -8.36
C CYS A 150 -14.70 3.62 -7.20
N TRP A 151 -14.65 4.74 -6.50
CA TRP A 151 -15.63 5.03 -5.46
C TRP A 151 -16.87 5.70 -6.06
N ASN A 152 -16.69 6.68 -6.94
CA ASN A 152 -17.75 7.59 -7.38
C ASN A 152 -18.39 7.16 -8.71
N SER A 153 -17.58 6.91 -9.73
CA SER A 153 -18.06 6.57 -11.08
C SER A 153 -16.97 5.94 -11.92
N ALA A 154 -17.34 5.31 -13.03
CA ALA A 154 -16.36 4.80 -14.00
C ALA A 154 -15.43 5.90 -14.55
N THR A 155 -15.91 7.14 -14.63
CA THR A 155 -15.12 8.30 -15.09
C THR A 155 -13.94 8.60 -14.18
N GLU A 156 -14.06 8.35 -12.87
CA GLU A 156 -12.99 8.56 -11.89
C GLU A 156 -11.77 7.66 -12.18
N CYS A 157 -12.01 6.37 -12.45
CA CYS A 157 -10.93 5.46 -12.83
C CYS A 157 -10.42 5.72 -14.25
N ALA A 158 -11.31 6.05 -15.19
CA ALA A 158 -10.93 6.34 -16.57
C ALA A 158 -9.97 7.53 -16.66
N ALA A 159 -10.19 8.58 -15.85
CA ALA A 159 -9.29 9.73 -15.77
C ALA A 159 -7.88 9.38 -15.28
N LEU A 160 -7.73 8.25 -14.57
CA LEU A 160 -6.47 7.72 -14.07
C LEU A 160 -5.92 6.55 -14.93
N GLY A 161 -6.63 6.15 -15.98
CA GLY A 161 -6.24 5.06 -16.89
C GLY A 161 -6.55 3.64 -16.39
N TYR A 162 -7.50 3.49 -15.46
CA TYR A 162 -7.85 2.19 -14.86
C TYR A 162 -9.26 1.72 -15.23
N SER A 163 -9.46 0.39 -15.18
CA SER A 163 -10.77 -0.23 -15.33
C SER A 163 -11.66 0.07 -14.13
N SER A 164 -12.96 0.25 -14.37
CA SER A 164 -13.95 0.41 -13.30
C SER A 164 -14.52 -0.89 -12.76
N SER A 165 -14.32 -2.00 -13.47
CA SER A 165 -14.84 -3.30 -13.05
C SER A 165 -13.90 -3.99 -12.07
N GLY A 166 -14.47 -4.50 -10.97
CA GLY A 166 -13.82 -5.43 -10.06
C GLY A 166 -13.66 -6.84 -10.64
N MET A 167 -13.26 -7.76 -9.79
CA MET A 167 -13.04 -9.18 -10.12
C MET A 167 -14.35 -9.98 -10.19
N GLY A 168 -15.46 -9.40 -9.75
CA GLY A 168 -16.78 -10.02 -9.70
C GLY A 168 -17.29 -10.18 -8.28
N ALA A 169 -18.60 -10.00 -8.10
CA ALA A 169 -19.25 -10.13 -6.80
C ALA A 169 -18.95 -11.49 -6.15
N GLY A 170 -18.57 -11.48 -4.87
CA GLY A 170 -18.27 -12.69 -4.11
C GLY A 170 -16.95 -13.38 -4.44
N THR A 171 -16.07 -12.73 -5.23
CA THR A 171 -14.74 -13.29 -5.52
C THR A 171 -13.91 -13.43 -4.26
N TYR A 172 -13.89 -12.40 -3.42
CA TYR A 172 -13.27 -12.42 -2.10
C TYR A 172 -14.30 -12.24 -0.98
N ALA A 173 -14.02 -12.86 0.15
CA ALA A 173 -14.60 -12.63 1.45
C ALA A 173 -13.47 -12.35 2.46
N PHE A 174 -13.80 -11.92 3.67
CA PHE A 174 -12.82 -11.69 4.73
C PHE A 174 -13.14 -12.52 5.99
N VAL A 175 -12.12 -12.80 6.78
CA VAL A 175 -12.27 -13.40 8.11
C VAL A 175 -12.82 -12.34 9.06
N ASN A 176 -14.01 -12.57 9.61
CA ASN A 176 -14.69 -11.62 10.48
C ASN A 176 -14.39 -11.91 11.96
N MET A 177 -13.65 -11.01 12.62
CA MET A 177 -13.34 -11.12 14.06
C MET A 177 -14.39 -10.44 14.96
N GLY A 178 -15.45 -9.86 14.37
CA GLY A 178 -16.52 -9.15 15.05
C GLY A 178 -16.16 -7.69 15.35
N GLY A 179 -15.20 -7.49 16.25
CA GLY A 179 -14.75 -6.16 16.71
C GLY A 179 -13.31 -5.85 16.33
N THR A 180 -12.73 -4.83 16.94
CA THR A 180 -11.31 -4.51 16.78
C THR A 180 -10.42 -5.64 17.29
N VAL A 181 -9.23 -5.77 16.69
CA VAL A 181 -8.26 -6.81 17.05
C VAL A 181 -7.09 -6.14 17.76
N GLY A 182 -6.95 -6.38 19.06
CA GLY A 182 -5.95 -5.69 19.88
C GLY A 182 -6.31 -4.22 20.12
N THR A 183 -5.31 -3.41 20.47
CA THR A 183 -5.50 -2.00 20.86
C THR A 183 -4.83 -0.98 19.95
N ASP A 184 -4.00 -1.42 19.00
CA ASP A 184 -3.33 -0.52 18.04
C ASP A 184 -4.35 -0.02 16.99
N GLU A 185 -4.18 1.20 16.50
CA GLU A 185 -5.00 1.74 15.39
C GLU A 185 -4.81 0.97 14.09
N ILE A 186 -3.76 0.15 14.00
CA ILE A 186 -3.44 -0.69 12.86
C ILE A 186 -3.65 -2.17 13.22
N THR A 187 -4.33 -2.91 12.35
CA THR A 187 -4.58 -4.34 12.47
C THR A 187 -4.07 -5.15 11.27
N VAL A 188 -4.15 -6.47 11.41
CA VAL A 188 -4.01 -7.45 10.33
C VAL A 188 -5.38 -7.97 9.91
N GLY A 189 -5.49 -8.36 8.65
CA GLY A 189 -6.72 -8.93 8.08
C GLY A 189 -6.39 -10.14 7.22
N VAL A 190 -7.38 -11.01 6.99
CA VAL A 190 -7.29 -12.09 6.01
C VAL A 190 -8.47 -12.00 5.07
N ILE A 191 -8.17 -11.90 3.78
CA ILE A 191 -9.15 -12.06 2.70
C ILE A 191 -8.88 -13.37 1.97
N TYR A 192 -9.93 -14.01 1.47
CA TYR A 192 -9.85 -15.31 0.82
C TYR A 192 -10.93 -15.46 -0.24
N LYS A 193 -10.71 -16.36 -1.20
CA LYS A 193 -11.72 -16.73 -2.20
C LYS A 193 -12.59 -17.89 -1.69
N PRO A 194 -13.88 -17.66 -1.37
CA PRO A 194 -14.74 -18.73 -0.83
C PRO A 194 -15.00 -19.87 -1.82
N GLY A 195 -14.82 -19.63 -3.13
CA GLY A 195 -14.87 -20.69 -4.15
C GLY A 195 -13.62 -21.60 -4.20
N LYS A 196 -12.60 -21.34 -3.37
CA LYS A 196 -11.34 -22.09 -3.33
C LYS A 196 -11.04 -22.68 -1.96
N VAL A 197 -11.37 -21.96 -0.90
CA VAL A 197 -11.10 -22.36 0.48
C VAL A 197 -12.31 -22.05 1.37
N THR A 198 -12.41 -22.75 2.49
CA THR A 198 -13.45 -22.54 3.50
C THR A 198 -12.77 -22.41 4.87
N LEU A 199 -13.29 -21.52 5.71
CA LEU A 199 -12.81 -21.34 7.07
C LEU A 199 -13.10 -22.57 7.94
N VAL A 200 -12.24 -22.84 8.91
CA VAL A 200 -12.34 -23.96 9.84
C VAL A 200 -12.32 -23.44 11.28
N GLY A 201 -13.47 -23.56 11.94
CA GLY A 201 -13.63 -23.17 13.33
C GLY A 201 -13.99 -21.68 13.49
N THR A 202 -13.95 -21.24 14.74
CA THR A 202 -14.25 -19.84 15.09
C THR A 202 -12.97 -19.01 14.95
N PRO A 203 -13.00 -17.87 14.24
CA PRO A 203 -11.84 -16.99 14.14
C PRO A 203 -11.25 -16.64 15.51
N GLN A 204 -9.93 -16.68 15.65
CA GLN A 204 -9.18 -16.40 16.88
C GLN A 204 -8.11 -15.34 16.63
N ALA A 205 -7.79 -14.57 17.67
CA ALA A 205 -6.68 -13.62 17.68
C ALA A 205 -5.74 -13.90 18.85
N LEU A 206 -4.43 -13.78 18.62
CA LEU A 206 -3.41 -13.94 19.65
C LEU A 206 -3.23 -12.63 20.42
N THR A 207 -4.11 -12.38 21.40
CA THR A 207 -4.18 -11.13 22.17
C THR A 207 -3.45 -11.17 23.51
N ALA A 208 -2.85 -12.31 23.86
CA ALA A 208 -2.12 -12.49 25.11
C ALA A 208 -0.99 -11.46 25.26
N VAL A 209 -0.86 -10.85 26.44
CA VAL A 209 0.15 -9.80 26.72
C VAL A 209 1.57 -10.27 26.46
N GLY A 210 1.89 -11.55 26.70
CA GLY A 210 3.21 -12.09 26.37
C GLY A 210 3.54 -12.05 24.86
N TYR A 211 2.52 -11.96 24.00
CA TYR A 211 2.69 -11.75 22.57
C TYR A 211 2.56 -10.27 22.18
N THR A 212 1.58 -9.55 22.74
CA THR A 212 1.28 -8.16 22.35
C THR A 212 2.19 -7.11 23.00
N ASP A 213 2.81 -7.44 24.14
CA ASP A 213 3.81 -6.64 24.86
C ASP A 213 4.92 -7.55 25.46
N PRO A 214 5.72 -8.25 24.62
CA PRO A 214 6.69 -9.23 25.10
C PRO A 214 7.81 -8.60 25.96
N ASN A 215 8.00 -7.29 25.84
CA ASN A 215 9.02 -6.54 26.56
C ASN A 215 8.46 -5.84 27.82
N SER A 216 7.20 -6.11 28.21
CA SER A 216 6.56 -5.53 29.39
C SER A 216 6.65 -4.01 29.45
N THR A 217 6.46 -3.35 28.31
CA THR A 217 6.53 -1.89 28.17
C THR A 217 5.32 -1.19 28.77
N GLY A 218 4.29 -1.93 29.18
CA GLY A 218 3.01 -1.41 29.67
C GLY A 218 2.09 -0.95 28.55
N THR A 219 2.45 -1.23 27.30
CA THR A 219 1.68 -0.89 26.10
C THR A 219 1.79 -2.03 25.11
N GLN A 220 0.66 -2.47 24.55
CA GLN A 220 0.65 -3.48 23.50
C GLN A 220 1.17 -2.87 22.19
N LYS A 221 2.41 -3.22 21.81
CA LYS A 221 3.09 -2.70 20.61
C LYS A 221 3.11 -3.70 19.45
N SER A 222 2.80 -4.97 19.71
CA SER A 222 2.72 -6.00 18.68
C SER A 222 1.26 -6.22 18.28
N ARG A 223 1.00 -6.24 16.98
CA ARG A 223 -0.34 -6.46 16.42
C ARG A 223 -0.71 -7.95 16.55
N PRO A 224 -1.89 -8.28 17.13
CA PRO A 224 -2.31 -9.67 17.26
C PRO A 224 -2.33 -10.40 15.92
N ALA A 225 -1.81 -11.62 15.88
CA ALA A 225 -2.01 -12.51 14.74
C ALA A 225 -3.46 -13.03 14.75
N ILE A 226 -4.05 -13.28 13.58
CA ILE A 226 -5.40 -13.86 13.44
C ILE A 226 -5.36 -15.20 12.70
N ALA A 227 -6.31 -16.09 13.02
CA ALA A 227 -6.47 -17.40 12.39
C ALA A 227 -7.97 -17.76 12.30
N ALA A 228 -8.36 -18.50 11.25
CA ALA A 228 -9.72 -18.98 11.02
C ALA A 228 -9.74 -20.12 10.01
#